data_AF-I3STY4-F1
#
_entry.id   AF-I3STY4-F1
#
_cell.length_a   1.000
_cell.length_b   1.000
_cell.length_c   1.000
_cell.angle_alpha   90.00
_cell.angle_beta   90.00
_cell.angle_gamma   90.00
#
_symmetry.space_group_name_H-M   'P 1'
#
loop_
_entity.id
_entity.type
_entity.pdbx_description
1 polymer ?
#
loop_
_entity_poly.entity_id
_entity_poly.type
_entity_poly.pdbx_seq_one_letter_code
_entity_poly.pdbx_strand_id
1 'polypeptide(L)' 'MGWLQSLLCPLKKLWLRIHSTNKRRRGLYILYKDVKSCPCEDVQVLWSILVESGAASTLPSKYTR' A
#
# COMPACT_ATOMS: atom_id res chain seq x y z
N MET A 1 35.17 -10.94 -5.93
CA MET A 1 34.04 -11.89 -6.08
C MET A 1 32.72 -11.12 -6.15
N GLY A 2 32.25 -10.75 -7.35
CA GLY A 2 31.06 -9.90 -7.55
C GLY A 2 29.71 -10.62 -7.42
N TRP A 3 29.68 -11.93 -7.15
CA TRP A 3 28.45 -12.73 -7.18
C TRP A 3 27.47 -12.40 -6.03
N LEU A 4 27.98 -12.02 -4.86
CA LEU A 4 27.17 -11.61 -3.71
C LEU A 4 26.39 -10.30 -3.94
N GLN A 5 26.95 -9.35 -4.71
CA GLN A 5 26.22 -8.13 -5.07
C GLN A 5 25.02 -8.44 -5.97
N SER A 6 25.15 -9.41 -6.88
CA SER A 6 24.07 -9.82 -7.79
C SER A 6 22.90 -10.47 -7.04
N LEU A 7 23.16 -11.24 -5.98
CA LEU A 7 22.13 -11.86 -5.13
C LEU A 7 21.47 -10.89 -4.15
N LEU A 8 22.17 -9.87 -3.67
CA LEU A 8 21.63 -8.87 -2.73
C LEU A 8 20.79 -7.78 -3.39
N CYS A 9 21.03 -7.46 -4.66
CA CYS A 9 20.25 -6.48 -5.43
C CYS A 9 18.73 -6.81 -5.55
N PRO A 10 18.32 -8.03 -5.94
CA PRO A 10 16.90 -8.38 -6.03
C PRO A 10 16.21 -8.35 -4.65
N LEU A 11 16.94 -8.73 -3.58
CA LEU A 11 16.43 -8.68 -2.21
C LEU A 11 16.22 -7.24 -1.72
N LYS A 12 17.13 -6.31 -2.02
CA LYS A 12 16.96 -4.88 -1.70
C LYS A 12 15.73 -4.30 -2.41
N LYS A 13 15.50 -4.67 -3.67
CA LYS A 13 14.33 -4.22 -4.44
C LYS A 13 13.02 -4.76 -3.86
N LEU A 14 13.02 -6.03 -3.44
CA LEU A 14 11.89 -6.65 -2.76
C LEU A 14 11.64 -6.02 -1.38
N TRP A 15 12.72 -5.74 -0.63
CA TRP A 15 12.65 -5.09 0.68
C TRP A 15 12.04 -3.69 0.59
N LEU A 16 12.43 -2.88 -0.39
CA LEU A 16 11.83 -1.57 -0.64
C LEU A 16 10.34 -1.70 -1.00
N ARG A 17 9.97 -2.70 -1.79
CA ARG A 17 8.57 -2.98 -2.14
C ARG A 17 7.74 -3.37 -0.91
N ILE A 18 8.24 -4.28 -0.09
CA ILE A 18 7.58 -4.73 1.15
C ILE A 18 7.51 -3.59 2.16
N HIS A 19 8.60 -2.84 2.36
CA HIS A 19 8.63 -1.74 3.31
C HIS A 19 7.70 -0.60 2.89
N SER A 20 7.57 -0.31 1.59
CA SER A 20 6.60 0.65 1.05
C SER A 20 5.16 0.20 1.32
N THR A 21 4.84 -1.08 1.05
CA THR A 21 3.50 -1.62 1.36
C THR A 21 3.19 -1.60 2.85
N ASN A 22 4.17 -1.84 3.72
CA ASN A 22 4.00 -1.84 5.16
C ASN A 22 3.81 -0.40 5.70
N LYS A 23 4.58 0.58 5.21
CA LYS A 23 4.34 2.01 5.51
C LYS A 23 2.94 2.45 5.08
N ARG A 24 2.48 2.02 3.90
CA ARG A 24 1.12 2.32 3.42
C ARG A 24 0.05 1.70 4.33
N ARG A 25 0.20 0.44 4.75
CA ARG A 25 -0.73 -0.23 5.68
C ARG A 25 -0.79 0.47 7.04
N ARG A 26 0.37 0.86 7.60
CA ARG A 26 0.42 1.56 8.89
C ARG A 26 -0.18 2.96 8.81
N GLY A 27 0.11 3.72 7.74
CA GLY A 27 -0.51 5.02 7.49
C GLY A 27 -2.03 4.94 7.29
N LEU A 28 -2.49 3.93 6.54
CA LEU A 28 -3.92 3.69 6.33
C LEU A 28 -4.64 3.34 7.63
N TYR A 29 -4.00 2.57 8.53
CA TYR A 29 -4.58 2.26 9.84
C TYR A 29 -4.70 3.49 10.75
N ILE A 30 -3.74 4.42 10.69
CA ILE A 30 -3.83 5.69 11.43
C ILE A 30 -5.00 6.51 10.87
N LEU A 31 -5.06 6.67 9.55
CA LEU A 31 -6.16 7.39 8.89
C LEU A 31 -7.53 6.78 9.19
N TYR A 32 -7.63 5.45 9.24
CA TYR A 32 -8.85 4.73 9.66
C TYR A 32 -9.30 5.16 11.07
N LYS A 33 -8.36 5.24 12.02
CA LYS A 33 -8.70 5.68 13.39
C LYS A 33 -9.23 7.11 13.39
N ASP A 34 -8.62 8.00 12.62
CA ASP A 34 -9.03 9.40 12.54
C ASP A 34 -10.41 9.54 11.88
N VAL A 35 -10.64 8.86 10.75
CA VAL A 35 -11.94 8.79 10.05
C VAL A 35 -13.03 8.26 10.97
N LYS A 36 -12.77 7.19 11.72
CA LYS A 36 -13.76 6.61 12.64
C LYS A 36 -14.16 7.56 13.76
N SER A 37 -13.25 8.43 14.20
CA SER A 37 -13.53 9.45 15.22
C SER A 37 -14.23 10.69 14.67
N CYS A 38 -14.27 10.85 13.34
CA CYS A 38 -14.88 11.99 12.68
C CYS A 38 -16.39 11.75 12.45
N PRO A 39 -17.28 12.66 12.92
CA PRO A 39 -18.73 12.53 12.72
C PRO A 39 -19.19 12.95 11.31
N CYS A 40 -18.30 13.48 10.46
CA CYS A 40 -18.67 13.99 9.15
C CYS A 40 -18.93 12.85 8.15
N GLU A 41 -20.09 12.84 7.50
CA GLU A 41 -20.45 11.81 6.52
C GLU A 41 -19.56 11.83 5.28
N ASP A 42 -19.19 13.01 4.79
CA ASP A 42 -18.32 13.16 3.61
C ASP A 42 -16.97 12.46 3.80
N VAL A 43 -16.45 12.46 5.03
CA VAL A 43 -15.18 11.80 5.37
C VAL A 43 -15.33 10.27 5.31
N GLN A 44 -16.49 9.73 5.69
CA GLN A 44 -16.79 8.30 5.54
C GLN A 44 -16.93 7.89 4.07
N VAL A 45 -17.51 8.76 3.23
CA VAL A 45 -17.62 8.54 1.78
C VAL A 45 -16.23 8.55 1.13
N LEU A 46 -15.41 9.56 1.44
CA LEU A 46 -14.02 9.65 0.97
C LEU A 46 -13.20 8.41 1.37
N TRP A 47 -13.38 7.93 2.60
CA TRP A 47 -12.74 6.70 3.07
C TRP A 47 -13.18 5.47 2.27
N SER A 48 -14.47 5.37 1.96
CA SER A 48 -15.02 4.26 1.16
C SER A 48 -14.43 4.25 -0.25
N ILE A 49 -14.33 5.41 -0.90
CA ILE A 49 -13.69 5.56 -2.22
C ILE A 49 -12.21 5.15 -2.15
N LEU A 50 -11.49 5.57 -1.10
CA LEU A 50 -10.07 5.24 -0.91
C LEU A 50 -9.85 3.73 -0.76
N VAL A 51 -10.71 3.06 0.02
CA VAL A 51 -10.63 1.60 0.24
C VAL A 51 -10.93 0.83 -1.05
N GLU A 52 -11.97 1.23 -1.80
CA GLU A 52 -12.33 0.66 -3.10
C GLU A 52 -11.17 0.77 -4.10
N SER A 53 -10.57 1.96 -4.19
CA SER A 53 -9.39 2.25 -5.04
C SER A 53 -8.16 1.41 -4.66
N GLY A 54 -7.95 1.22 -3.36
CA GLY A 54 -6.85 0.42 -2.81
C GLY A 54 -6.99 -1.06 -3.12
N ALA A 55 -8.21 -1.60 -3.02
CA ALA A 55 -8.51 -3.00 -3.34
C ALA A 55 -8.23 -3.29 -4.83
N ALA A 56 -8.64 -2.38 -5.74
CA ALA A 56 -8.35 -2.48 -7.16
C ALA A 56 -6.85 -2.51 -7.47
N SER A 57 -6.04 -1.75 -6.73
CA SER A 57 -4.57 -1.73 -6.88
C SER A 57 -3.86 -2.99 -6.35
N THR A 58 -4.55 -3.84 -5.58
CA THR A 58 -3.99 -5.07 -5.00
C THR A 58 -4.31 -6.31 -5.84
N LEU A 59 -5.26 -6.21 -6.76
CA LEU A 59 -5.44 -7.22 -7.79
C LEU A 59 -4.25 -7.10 -8.77
N PRO A 60 -3.55 -8.21 -9.10
CA PRO A 60 -2.59 -8.18 -10.18
C PRO A 60 -3.36 -7.75 -11.42
N SER A 61 -3.04 -6.55 -11.94
CA SER A 61 -3.53 -6.07 -13.23
C SER A 61 -3.22 -7.16 -14.27
N LYS A 62 -4.19 -8.03 -14.52
CA LYS A 62 -4.24 -8.92 -15.66
C LYS A 62 -4.81 -8.12 -16.83
N TYR A 63 -4.21 -6.97 -17.15
CA TYR A 63 -4.47 -6.29 -18.42
C TYR A 63 -3.30 -5.38 -18.80
N THR A 64 -2.21 -6.03 -19.21
CA THR A 64 -1.40 -5.56 -20.34
C THR A 64 -2.05 -6.08 -21.61
N ARG A 65 -2.70 -5.20 -22.37
CA ARG A 65 -2.79 -5.30 -23.83
C ARG A 65 -2.60 -3.90 -24.37
#